data_AF-A0AAD8Y2Y3-F1
#
_entry.id   AF-A0AAD8Y2Y3-F1
#
_cell.length_a   1.000
_cell.length_b   1.000
_cell.length_c   1.000
_cell.angle_alpha   90.00
_cell.angle_beta   90.00
_cell.angle_gamma   90.00
#
_symmetry.space_group_name_H-M   'P 1'
#
loop_
_entity.id
_entity.type
_entity.pdbx_description
1 polymer ?
#
loop_
_entity_poly.entity_id
_entity_poly.type
_entity_poly.pdbx_seq_one_letter_code
_entity_poly.pdbx_strand_id
1 'polypeptide(L)'
;MRTRSAASFYHYHNALSSSSKAQCMQSNNLSYMPKMKLDFSKEDLVGSPVQISDGAWVFGALHYPGLSSKNMRVNNRAFAFKLKLNKSLEDVSIGQNVLFIWGLGNEMVIKGVKALEERTGLKAVALMTNGGGHHLFLKHWYDNFPSMRIWVCPTKVPMTVNGQRLQKEYASRWELVDNTTVPHHAYQLLDYFGVGDNMQVDCVVFNQFMSYDDKTSGEAGSCQWIEGHKPKENVTTREFMKSMGTLQADMSCRTDDIMFFHKPTNLLITGHHYEFAYLPKGYKMPEDLKFTGSFFFRNILPGIFFKSGRYDTSLGLHQKRIADFKIHAEQWKEVMKWDFEHACSHHDPPTVCGPDTNYTIMNSEGGVRGHMKRMLEKSGELTGEPNYGFFFGFHANKVGKVAKKEAGYAKKWGKLPELHQGGPGFDACGCHADADAEEAIAQ
;
A
#
# COMPACT_ATOMS: atom_id res chain seq x y z
N MET A 1 -30.67 26.62 -79.04
CA MET A 1 -31.75 25.90 -78.33
C MET A 1 -32.01 26.60 -76.99
N ARG A 2 -33.25 27.10 -76.81
CA ARG A 2 -34.01 27.40 -75.56
C ARG A 2 -33.36 28.35 -74.52
N THR A 3 -33.68 29.66 -74.55
CA THR A 3 -34.74 30.41 -73.78
C THR A 3 -34.47 30.46 -72.26
N ARG A 4 -34.61 31.55 -71.48
CA ARG A 4 -35.21 32.90 -71.58
C ARG A 4 -34.72 33.71 -70.34
N SER A 5 -34.37 34.98 -70.52
CA SER A 5 -35.01 36.19 -69.96
C SER A 5 -34.67 36.65 -68.54
N ALA A 6 -34.25 37.91 -68.49
CA ALA A 6 -34.18 38.88 -67.40
C ALA A 6 -35.37 38.90 -66.41
N ALA A 7 -35.09 39.34 -65.17
CA ALA A 7 -35.69 40.55 -64.59
C ALA A 7 -35.04 40.90 -63.24
N SER A 8 -34.91 42.21 -63.00
CA SER A 8 -34.36 42.87 -61.81
C SER A 8 -35.45 43.25 -60.80
N PHE A 9 -35.00 43.65 -59.59
CA PHE A 9 -35.54 44.62 -58.62
C PHE A 9 -36.03 44.13 -57.23
N TYR A 10 -35.28 44.58 -56.20
CA TYR A 10 -35.63 45.20 -54.91
C TYR A 10 -36.80 44.66 -54.04
N HIS A 11 -36.52 44.28 -52.77
CA HIS A 11 -36.78 45.08 -51.54
C HIS A 11 -36.66 44.26 -50.22
N TYR A 12 -35.96 44.86 -49.26
CA TYR A 12 -36.11 44.94 -47.78
C TYR A 12 -36.92 43.92 -46.93
N HIS A 13 -36.24 43.48 -45.84
CA HIS A 13 -36.66 43.12 -44.46
C HIS A 13 -37.95 42.31 -44.15
N ASN A 14 -37.77 41.16 -43.49
CA ASN A 14 -38.46 40.68 -42.25
C ASN A 14 -37.96 39.26 -41.90
N ALA A 15 -37.42 39.00 -40.70
CA ALA A 15 -38.09 38.62 -39.45
C ALA A 15 -38.32 37.09 -39.29
N LEU A 16 -37.61 36.54 -38.29
CA LEU A 16 -37.95 35.49 -37.31
C LEU A 16 -38.45 34.09 -37.70
N SER A 17 -37.77 33.12 -37.05
CA SER A 17 -38.29 31.86 -36.48
C SER A 17 -38.60 30.76 -37.51
N SER A 18 -38.44 29.45 -37.26
CA SER A 18 -38.34 28.66 -36.04
C SER A 18 -37.87 27.24 -36.41
N SER A 19 -37.10 26.62 -35.50
CA SER A 19 -37.10 25.20 -35.14
C SER A 19 -37.10 24.10 -36.23
N SER A 20 -36.04 23.29 -36.25
CA SER A 20 -36.20 21.83 -36.27
C SER A 20 -34.98 21.09 -35.69
N LYS A 21 -35.21 20.46 -34.53
CA LYS A 21 -34.78 19.10 -34.14
C LYS A 21 -33.27 18.78 -34.07
N ALA A 22 -32.74 18.94 -32.86
CA ALA A 22 -31.77 18.01 -32.28
C ALA A 22 -32.13 17.80 -30.79
N GLN A 23 -33.07 16.89 -30.54
CA GLN A 23 -33.33 16.30 -29.24
C GLN A 23 -32.67 14.93 -29.24
N CYS A 24 -31.61 14.75 -28.44
CA CYS A 24 -31.23 13.44 -27.91
C CYS A 24 -30.38 13.64 -26.65
N MET A 25 -30.93 13.16 -25.53
CA MET A 25 -30.32 12.94 -24.21
C MET A 25 -29.84 14.16 -23.42
N GLN A 26 -30.80 14.84 -22.79
CA GLN A 26 -30.58 15.41 -21.46
C GLN A 26 -30.52 14.26 -20.44
N SER A 27 -29.32 13.95 -19.95
CA SER A 27 -29.12 13.12 -18.78
C SER A 27 -29.48 13.91 -17.51
N ASN A 28 -30.78 13.95 -17.21
CA ASN A 28 -31.26 14.20 -15.86
C ASN A 28 -30.94 12.96 -15.01
N ASN A 29 -29.87 13.01 -14.22
CA ASN A 29 -29.71 12.36 -12.90
C ASN A 29 -28.23 12.29 -12.50
N LEU A 30 -27.69 13.40 -12.02
CA LEU A 30 -26.65 13.35 -10.98
C LEU A 30 -26.95 14.52 -10.04
N SER A 31 -27.75 14.24 -9.02
CA SER A 31 -27.74 14.99 -7.77
C SER A 31 -26.30 15.07 -7.30
N TYR A 32 -25.66 16.19 -7.62
CA TYR A 32 -24.29 16.53 -7.24
C TYR A 32 -24.28 16.77 -5.73
N MET A 33 -24.30 15.68 -4.94
CA MET A 33 -23.85 15.78 -3.57
C MET A 33 -22.40 16.27 -3.62
N PRO A 34 -22.00 17.27 -2.81
CA PRO A 34 -20.61 17.66 -2.73
C PRO A 34 -19.84 16.42 -2.29
N LYS A 35 -19.04 15.84 -3.21
CA LYS A 35 -18.15 14.71 -2.89
C LYS A 35 -17.36 15.11 -1.65
N MET A 36 -17.51 14.35 -0.57
CA MET A 36 -16.79 14.60 0.67
C MET A 36 -15.30 14.58 0.37
N LYS A 37 -14.64 15.73 0.52
CA LYS A 37 -13.20 15.83 0.44
C LYS A 37 -12.62 15.21 1.69
N LEU A 38 -11.75 14.21 1.55
CA LEU A 38 -10.97 13.71 2.67
C LEU A 38 -10.13 14.86 3.26
N ASP A 39 -10.25 15.10 4.57
CA ASP A 39 -9.52 16.17 5.26
C ASP A 39 -8.46 15.60 6.20
N PHE A 40 -7.24 15.48 5.68
CA PHE A 40 -6.07 15.10 6.47
C PHE A 40 -5.40 16.30 7.16
N SER A 41 -5.90 17.54 7.00
CA SER A 41 -5.19 18.75 7.49
C SER A 41 -4.99 18.77 9.00
N LYS A 42 -5.78 17.99 9.73
CA LYS A 42 -5.71 17.84 11.18
C LYS A 42 -4.97 16.59 11.65
N GLU A 43 -4.46 15.77 10.72
CA GLU A 43 -3.71 14.56 11.06
C GLU A 43 -2.54 14.95 11.97
N ASP A 44 -2.53 14.35 13.16
CA ASP A 44 -1.46 14.57 14.14
C ASP A 44 -0.40 13.47 14.06
N LEU A 45 0.66 13.66 14.84
CA LEU A 45 1.81 12.75 14.89
C LEU A 45 1.73 11.74 16.04
N VAL A 46 0.64 11.76 16.81
CA VAL A 46 0.63 11.29 18.22
C VAL A 46 -0.56 10.36 18.50
N GLY A 47 -0.95 9.56 17.52
CA GLY A 47 -1.89 8.45 17.70
C GLY A 47 -3.32 8.87 18.06
N SER A 48 -3.69 10.15 18.00
CA SER A 48 -5.07 10.56 18.23
C SER A 48 -5.91 10.28 16.99
N PRO A 49 -7.17 9.79 17.13
CA PRO A 49 -8.05 9.58 16.00
C PRO A 49 -8.49 10.91 15.39
N VAL A 50 -8.01 11.20 14.18
CA VAL A 50 -8.43 12.36 13.39
C VAL A 50 -9.46 11.92 12.37
N GLN A 51 -10.65 12.51 12.43
CA GLN A 51 -11.70 12.22 11.46
C GLN A 51 -11.38 12.88 10.12
N ILE A 52 -11.21 12.07 9.08
CA ILE A 52 -10.91 12.53 7.71
C ILE A 52 -12.15 12.58 6.82
N SER A 53 -13.20 11.85 7.19
CA SER A 53 -14.53 11.84 6.55
C SER A 53 -15.57 11.30 7.54
N ASP A 54 -16.87 11.40 7.23
CA ASP A 54 -17.86 10.68 8.04
C ASP A 54 -17.53 9.18 8.04
N GLY A 55 -17.42 8.62 9.25
CA GLY A 55 -17.07 7.21 9.43
C GLY A 55 -15.64 6.82 9.06
N ALA A 56 -14.70 7.74 8.86
CA ALA A 56 -13.30 7.40 8.59
C ALA A 56 -12.35 8.24 9.44
N TRP A 57 -11.39 7.57 10.08
CA TRP A 57 -10.37 8.18 10.93
C TRP A 57 -8.98 7.70 10.54
N VAL A 58 -7.99 8.59 10.70
CA VAL A 58 -6.56 8.28 10.57
C VAL A 58 -5.86 8.47 11.92
N PHE A 59 -4.83 7.68 12.15
CA PHE A 59 -3.95 7.75 13.32
C PHE A 59 -2.52 7.88 12.83
N GLY A 60 -1.83 8.96 13.20
CA GLY A 60 -0.38 9.07 12.98
C GLY A 60 0.39 8.25 14.01
N ALA A 61 1.35 7.44 13.57
CA ALA A 61 2.21 6.68 14.47
C ALA A 61 3.66 6.75 14.01
N LEU A 62 4.36 7.80 14.43
CA LEU A 62 5.74 7.99 14.01
C LEU A 62 6.67 6.92 14.61
N HIS A 63 7.51 6.31 13.76
CA HIS A 63 8.58 5.43 14.21
C HIS A 63 9.91 5.76 13.52
N TYR A 64 11.00 5.17 14.04
CA TYR A 64 12.27 5.14 13.36
C TYR A 64 12.40 3.81 12.59
N PRO A 65 12.49 3.82 11.25
CA PRO A 65 12.78 2.61 10.47
C PRO A 65 14.01 1.90 11.02
N GLY A 66 13.94 0.57 11.15
CA GLY A 66 15.04 -0.24 11.71
C GLY A 66 15.51 0.20 13.11
N LEU A 67 14.68 0.91 13.86
CA LEU A 67 14.94 1.40 15.22
C LEU A 67 16.23 2.25 15.34
N SER A 68 16.54 3.02 14.31
CA SER A 68 17.70 3.92 14.28
C SER A 68 17.28 5.39 14.37
N SER A 69 17.73 6.10 15.41
CA SER A 69 17.46 7.56 15.58
C SER A 69 18.12 8.43 14.50
N LYS A 70 19.01 7.84 13.69
CA LYS A 70 19.60 8.49 12.52
C LYS A 70 18.71 8.45 11.29
N ASN A 71 17.70 7.59 11.28
CA ASN A 71 16.67 7.63 10.26
C ASN A 71 15.75 8.82 10.46
N MET A 72 15.15 9.27 9.37
CA MET A 72 13.96 10.10 9.47
C MET A 72 12.88 9.33 10.21
N ARG A 73 12.11 10.01 11.05
CA ARG A 73 10.87 9.42 11.53
C ARG A 73 9.95 9.31 10.33
N VAL A 74 9.38 8.14 10.11
CA VAL A 74 8.31 7.95 9.12
C VAL A 74 7.00 7.80 9.85
N ASN A 75 5.93 8.27 9.22
CA ASN A 75 4.60 8.00 9.70
C ASN A 75 4.29 6.52 9.47
N ASN A 76 3.55 5.87 10.36
CA ASN A 76 3.07 4.52 10.17
C ASN A 76 1.57 4.53 10.43
N ARG A 77 0.82 5.07 9.48
CA ARG A 77 -0.61 5.33 9.65
C ARG A 77 -1.37 4.05 9.92
N ALA A 78 -2.30 4.15 10.85
CA ALA A 78 -3.44 3.26 10.92
C ALA A 78 -4.70 4.04 10.53
N PHE A 79 -5.73 3.30 10.15
CA PHE A 79 -7.05 3.85 9.85
C PHE A 79 -8.12 3.09 10.61
N ALA A 80 -9.20 3.78 10.97
CA ALA A 80 -10.43 3.17 11.44
C ALA A 80 -11.57 3.57 10.51
N PHE A 81 -12.42 2.60 10.17
CA PHE A 81 -13.58 2.78 9.32
C PHE A 81 -14.84 2.30 10.02
N LYS A 82 -15.89 3.13 10.01
CA LYS A 82 -17.25 2.77 10.41
C LYS A 82 -17.85 1.90 9.31
N LEU A 83 -17.89 0.59 9.53
CA LEU A 83 -18.46 -0.37 8.59
C LEU A 83 -19.72 -1.00 9.17
N LYS A 84 -20.66 -1.38 8.32
CA LYS A 84 -21.84 -2.16 8.67
C LYS A 84 -21.52 -3.65 8.53
N LEU A 85 -21.76 -4.42 9.59
CA LEU A 85 -21.46 -5.83 9.60
C LEU A 85 -22.48 -6.63 8.78
N ASN A 86 -22.01 -7.52 7.89
CA ASN A 86 -22.82 -8.40 7.05
C ASN A 86 -22.92 -9.83 7.60
N LYS A 87 -22.01 -10.20 8.52
CA LYS A 87 -21.96 -11.51 9.17
C LYS A 87 -21.64 -11.34 10.64
N SER A 88 -22.44 -11.92 11.55
CA SER A 88 -22.26 -11.75 12.99
C SER A 88 -20.84 -12.10 13.44
N LEU A 89 -20.35 -11.33 14.41
CA LEU A 89 -19.08 -11.52 15.11
C LEU A 89 -19.40 -11.56 16.59
N GLU A 90 -19.27 -12.72 17.25
CA GLU A 90 -19.47 -12.91 18.70
C GLU A 90 -20.59 -12.05 19.31
N ASP A 91 -20.25 -10.86 19.84
CA ASP A 91 -21.10 -9.92 20.55
C ASP A 91 -21.72 -8.81 19.69
N VAL A 92 -21.57 -8.89 18.36
CA VAL A 92 -22.05 -7.94 17.37
C VAL A 92 -22.90 -8.65 16.31
N SER A 93 -24.13 -8.15 16.16
CA SER A 93 -25.12 -8.71 15.23
C SER A 93 -24.98 -8.12 13.83
N ILE A 94 -25.45 -8.88 12.84
CA ILE A 94 -25.60 -8.40 11.45
C ILE A 94 -26.34 -7.07 11.45
N GLY A 95 -25.84 -6.13 10.65
CA GLY A 95 -26.41 -4.81 10.43
C GLY A 95 -25.95 -3.73 11.42
N GLN A 96 -25.20 -4.08 12.46
CA GLN A 96 -24.62 -3.10 13.38
C GLN A 96 -23.40 -2.40 12.75
N ASN A 97 -23.21 -1.13 13.10
CA ASN A 97 -22.01 -0.39 12.74
C ASN A 97 -20.88 -0.73 13.71
N VAL A 98 -19.68 -0.94 13.18
CA VAL A 98 -18.47 -1.30 13.91
C VAL A 98 -17.28 -0.50 13.41
N LEU A 99 -16.17 -0.52 14.15
CA LEU A 99 -14.88 -0.06 13.69
C LEU A 99 -14.10 -1.24 13.09
N PHE A 100 -13.70 -1.08 11.84
CA PHE A 100 -12.69 -1.89 11.17
C PHE A 100 -11.37 -1.12 11.17
N ILE A 101 -10.30 -1.76 11.61
CA ILE A 101 -8.97 -1.16 11.67
C ILE A 101 -8.14 -1.66 10.50
N TRP A 102 -7.51 -0.75 9.76
CA TRP A 102 -6.49 -1.09 8.79
C TRP A 102 -5.13 -0.58 9.27
N GLY A 103 -4.11 -1.43 9.15
CA GLY A 103 -2.74 -1.13 9.55
C GLY A 103 -2.47 -1.38 11.02
N LEU A 104 -1.19 -1.56 11.34
CA LEU A 104 -0.73 -1.85 12.70
C LEU A 104 0.01 -0.64 13.26
N GLY A 105 -0.68 0.06 14.16
CA GLY A 105 -0.11 1.09 14.99
C GLY A 105 0.52 0.54 16.27
N ASN A 106 1.28 1.41 16.95
CA ASN A 106 1.86 1.14 18.27
C ASN A 106 0.81 1.35 19.39
N GLU A 107 1.26 1.32 20.65
CA GLU A 107 0.41 1.54 21.83
C GLU A 107 -0.41 2.84 21.76
N MET A 108 0.13 3.91 21.13
CA MET A 108 -0.59 5.18 21.01
C MET A 108 -1.82 5.03 20.11
N VAL A 109 -1.71 4.27 19.03
CA VAL A 109 -2.85 3.97 18.16
C VAL A 109 -3.87 3.11 18.90
N ILE A 110 -3.44 2.12 19.68
CA ILE A 110 -4.35 1.31 20.52
C ILE A 110 -5.15 2.20 21.48
N LYS A 111 -4.48 3.13 22.18
CA LYS A 111 -5.13 4.12 23.05
C LYS A 111 -6.09 5.01 22.26
N GLY A 112 -5.68 5.46 21.08
CA GLY A 112 -6.52 6.25 20.19
C GLY A 112 -7.78 5.51 19.74
N VAL A 113 -7.68 4.21 19.43
CA VAL A 113 -8.83 3.37 19.06
C VAL A 113 -9.79 3.20 20.23
N LYS A 114 -9.29 2.95 21.46
CA LYS A 114 -10.16 2.88 22.65
C LYS A 114 -10.89 4.19 22.91
N ALA A 115 -10.19 5.32 22.81
CA ALA A 115 -10.80 6.64 22.93
C ALA A 115 -11.84 6.89 21.81
N LEU A 116 -11.63 6.34 20.61
CA LEU A 116 -12.59 6.39 19.52
C LEU A 116 -13.84 5.53 19.82
N GLU A 117 -13.69 4.33 20.39
CA GLU A 117 -14.81 3.49 20.83
C GLU A 117 -15.65 4.22 21.88
N GLU A 118 -15.01 4.81 22.90
CA GLU A 118 -15.69 5.60 23.94
C GLU A 118 -16.45 6.79 23.36
N ARG A 119 -15.83 7.52 22.42
CA ARG A 119 -16.42 8.72 21.81
C ARG A 119 -17.60 8.40 20.89
N THR A 120 -17.55 7.28 20.18
CA THR A 120 -18.52 6.95 19.11
C THR A 120 -19.54 5.90 19.51
N GLY A 121 -19.28 5.13 20.57
CA GLY A 121 -20.03 3.94 20.94
C GLY A 121 -19.87 2.77 19.98
N LEU A 122 -19.02 2.88 18.95
CA LEU A 122 -18.74 1.81 18.00
C LEU A 122 -17.66 0.89 18.57
N LYS A 123 -17.81 -0.43 18.41
CA LYS A 123 -16.80 -1.42 18.83
C LYS A 123 -15.79 -1.71 17.73
N ALA A 124 -14.52 -1.83 18.07
CA ALA A 124 -13.45 -2.30 17.19
C ALA A 124 -13.43 -3.84 17.15
N VAL A 125 -13.91 -4.41 16.05
CA VAL A 125 -14.15 -5.86 15.93
C VAL A 125 -13.24 -6.58 14.94
N ALA A 126 -12.57 -5.82 14.08
CA ALA A 126 -11.81 -6.36 12.95
C ALA A 126 -10.55 -5.54 12.71
N LEU A 127 -9.46 -6.23 12.38
CA LEU A 127 -8.20 -5.62 11.97
C LEU A 127 -7.59 -6.36 10.77
N MET A 128 -7.10 -5.62 9.78
CA MET A 128 -6.24 -6.13 8.71
C MET A 128 -4.84 -5.51 8.85
N THR A 129 -3.80 -6.35 8.84
CA THR A 129 -2.41 -5.86 8.88
C THR A 129 -2.04 -5.20 7.55
N ASN A 130 -1.15 -4.22 7.56
CA ASN A 130 -0.66 -3.53 6.36
C ASN A 130 0.57 -4.23 5.72
N GLY A 131 0.85 -5.49 6.07
CA GLY A 131 1.98 -6.26 5.54
C GLY A 131 2.60 -7.24 6.54
N GLY A 132 3.53 -8.06 6.06
CA GLY A 132 4.16 -9.12 6.83
C GLY A 132 5.14 -8.65 7.93
N GLY A 133 5.74 -7.46 7.80
CA GLY A 133 6.70 -6.93 8.79
C GLY A 133 6.07 -6.55 10.13
N HIS A 134 4.80 -6.13 10.14
CA HIS A 134 4.19 -5.56 11.33
C HIS A 134 3.64 -6.59 12.34
N HIS A 135 3.76 -7.89 12.04
CA HIS A 135 3.26 -8.96 12.91
C HIS A 135 3.81 -8.91 14.35
N LEU A 136 4.94 -8.25 14.56
CA LEU A 136 5.57 -8.00 15.86
C LEU A 136 4.68 -7.24 16.86
N PHE A 137 3.72 -6.44 16.38
CA PHE A 137 2.83 -5.66 17.24
C PHE A 137 1.53 -6.38 17.59
N LEU A 138 1.24 -7.51 16.96
CA LEU A 138 -0.09 -8.17 17.03
C LEU A 138 -0.48 -8.62 18.43
N LYS A 139 0.49 -9.01 19.28
CA LYS A 139 0.20 -9.41 20.66
C LYS A 139 -0.56 -8.30 21.42
N HIS A 140 -0.11 -7.05 21.28
CA HIS A 140 -0.72 -5.91 21.95
C HIS A 140 -2.15 -5.66 21.48
N TRP A 141 -2.43 -5.88 20.20
CA TRP A 141 -3.78 -5.78 19.65
C TRP A 141 -4.68 -6.90 20.19
N TYR A 142 -4.20 -8.14 20.20
CA TYR A 142 -4.94 -9.26 20.78
C TYR A 142 -5.26 -9.09 22.26
N ASP A 143 -4.34 -8.55 23.05
CA ASP A 143 -4.53 -8.33 24.49
C ASP A 143 -5.47 -7.15 24.78
N ASN A 144 -5.46 -6.11 23.95
CA ASN A 144 -6.26 -4.89 24.19
C ASN A 144 -7.67 -4.94 23.59
N PHE A 145 -7.91 -5.79 22.59
CA PHE A 145 -9.21 -5.98 21.96
C PHE A 145 -9.60 -7.46 21.95
N PRO A 146 -10.12 -8.01 23.07
CA PRO A 146 -10.35 -9.44 23.23
C PRO A 146 -11.31 -10.07 22.21
N SER A 147 -12.28 -9.32 21.69
CA SER A 147 -13.24 -9.79 20.67
C SER A 147 -12.81 -9.50 19.23
N MET A 148 -11.67 -8.83 19.02
CA MET A 148 -11.21 -8.46 17.68
C MET A 148 -10.72 -9.69 16.91
N ARG A 149 -11.23 -9.84 15.68
CA ARG A 149 -10.66 -10.73 14.67
C ARG A 149 -9.56 -10.02 13.92
N ILE A 150 -8.43 -10.71 13.75
CA ILE A 150 -7.27 -10.15 13.08
C ILE A 150 -6.93 -11.00 11.86
N TRP A 151 -7.03 -10.38 10.68
CA TRP A 151 -6.57 -10.93 9.41
C TRP A 151 -5.08 -10.66 9.23
N VAL A 152 -4.32 -11.74 9.11
CA VAL A 152 -2.86 -11.75 9.09
C VAL A 152 -2.37 -12.14 7.71
N CYS A 153 -1.33 -11.44 7.25
CA CYS A 153 -0.62 -11.74 6.02
C CYS A 153 -0.10 -13.20 5.98
N PRO A 154 -0.40 -13.98 4.93
CA PRO A 154 -0.26 -15.44 4.94
C PRO A 154 1.13 -15.98 4.56
N THR A 155 2.01 -15.19 3.95
CA THR A 155 3.30 -15.69 3.41
C THR A 155 4.40 -15.60 4.44
N LYS A 156 4.71 -14.40 4.94
CA LYS A 156 5.83 -14.24 5.90
C LYS A 156 5.45 -14.70 7.29
N VAL A 157 4.32 -14.21 7.80
CA VAL A 157 4.02 -14.24 9.24
C VAL A 157 3.97 -15.65 9.82
N PRO A 158 3.29 -16.65 9.20
CA PRO A 158 3.21 -18.00 9.77
C PRO A 158 4.57 -18.70 9.91
N MET A 159 5.56 -18.27 9.14
CA MET A 159 6.90 -18.84 9.13
C MET A 159 7.82 -18.23 10.20
N THR A 160 7.38 -17.16 10.86
CA THR A 160 8.17 -16.47 11.89
C THR A 160 7.95 -17.09 13.27
N VAL A 161 8.97 -17.03 14.13
CA VAL A 161 8.86 -17.47 15.54
C VAL A 161 7.73 -16.74 16.26
N ASN A 162 7.59 -15.44 16.00
CA ASN A 162 6.54 -14.64 16.62
C ASN A 162 5.15 -15.01 16.08
N GLY A 163 4.99 -15.22 14.77
CA GLY A 163 3.74 -15.67 14.17
C GLY A 163 3.28 -17.03 14.68
N GLN A 164 4.18 -18.01 14.77
CA GLN A 164 3.89 -19.33 15.34
C GLN A 164 3.44 -19.24 16.81
N ARG A 165 4.10 -18.38 17.59
CA ARG A 165 3.71 -18.11 18.98
C ARG A 165 2.31 -17.49 19.06
N LEU A 166 2.03 -16.46 18.26
CA LEU A 166 0.73 -15.78 18.22
C LEU A 166 -0.39 -16.73 17.77
N GLN A 167 -0.13 -17.57 16.76
CA GLN A 167 -1.07 -18.59 16.31
C GLN A 167 -1.43 -19.57 17.43
N LYS A 168 -0.45 -19.96 18.26
CA LYS A 168 -0.70 -20.83 19.42
C LYS A 168 -1.46 -20.11 20.54
N GLU A 169 -1.07 -18.88 20.89
CA GLU A 169 -1.67 -18.10 21.98
C GLU A 169 -3.10 -17.62 21.66
N TYR A 170 -3.39 -17.33 20.40
CA TYR A 170 -4.63 -16.67 19.96
C TYR A 170 -5.34 -17.42 18.81
N ALA A 171 -5.24 -18.75 18.78
CA ALA A 171 -5.76 -19.59 17.69
C ALA A 171 -7.21 -19.29 17.28
N SER A 172 -8.09 -18.96 18.22
CA SER A 172 -9.52 -18.66 17.94
C SER A 172 -9.76 -17.32 17.24
N ARG A 173 -8.77 -16.43 17.20
CA ARG A 173 -8.85 -15.08 16.62
C ARG A 173 -7.79 -14.83 15.55
N TRP A 174 -7.05 -15.86 15.19
CA TRP A 174 -6.01 -15.85 14.16
C TRP A 174 -6.62 -16.24 12.82
N GLU A 175 -6.79 -15.26 11.94
CA GLU A 175 -7.31 -15.49 10.59
C GLU A 175 -6.19 -15.25 9.58
N LEU A 176 -5.78 -16.27 8.85
CA LEU A 176 -4.91 -16.06 7.70
C LEU A 176 -5.74 -15.57 6.53
N VAL A 177 -5.25 -14.51 5.88
CA VAL A 177 -5.87 -14.06 4.63
C VAL A 177 -5.69 -15.14 3.58
N ASP A 178 -6.77 -15.50 2.90
CA ASP A 178 -6.69 -16.42 1.76
C ASP A 178 -5.85 -15.81 0.63
N ASN A 179 -4.72 -16.45 0.34
CA ASN A 179 -3.86 -16.18 -0.81
C ASN A 179 -3.70 -17.40 -1.71
N THR A 180 -4.70 -18.28 -1.76
CA THR A 180 -4.67 -19.47 -2.63
C THR A 180 -5.22 -19.21 -4.03
N THR A 181 -5.98 -18.12 -4.19
CA THR A 181 -6.55 -17.70 -5.47
C THR A 181 -5.60 -16.75 -6.20
N VAL A 182 -5.60 -16.69 -7.53
CA VAL A 182 -5.02 -15.54 -8.25
C VAL A 182 -6.20 -14.65 -8.63
N PRO A 183 -6.28 -13.40 -8.16
CA PRO A 183 -5.18 -12.49 -7.83
C PRO A 183 -4.86 -12.31 -6.32
N HIS A 184 -5.04 -13.31 -5.47
CA HIS A 184 -4.82 -13.27 -4.02
C HIS A 184 -5.74 -12.27 -3.31
N HIS A 185 -7.02 -12.33 -3.67
CA HIS A 185 -8.05 -11.46 -3.13
C HIS A 185 -8.52 -11.95 -1.76
N ALA A 186 -8.67 -11.04 -0.80
CA ALA A 186 -9.05 -11.37 0.57
C ALA A 186 -10.58 -11.57 0.69
N TYR A 187 -11.13 -12.54 -0.06
CA TYR A 187 -12.58 -12.79 -0.16
C TYR A 187 -13.28 -12.94 1.19
N GLN A 188 -12.58 -13.44 2.22
CA GLN A 188 -13.09 -13.55 3.58
C GLN A 188 -13.64 -12.22 4.10
N LEU A 189 -13.03 -11.07 3.76
CA LEU A 189 -13.53 -9.76 4.20
C LEU A 189 -14.88 -9.41 3.57
N LEU A 190 -15.15 -9.86 2.35
CA LEU A 190 -16.39 -9.57 1.65
C LEU A 190 -17.59 -10.25 2.32
N ASP A 191 -17.39 -11.42 2.92
CA ASP A 191 -18.43 -12.08 3.72
C ASP A 191 -18.88 -11.21 4.91
N TYR A 192 -17.92 -10.52 5.54
CA TYR A 192 -18.18 -9.68 6.71
C TYR A 192 -18.61 -8.25 6.38
N PHE A 193 -18.18 -7.69 5.25
CA PHE A 193 -18.37 -6.27 4.94
C PHE A 193 -19.05 -6.00 3.58
N GLY A 194 -19.62 -7.04 2.98
CA GLY A 194 -20.49 -6.97 1.81
C GLY A 194 -19.78 -7.26 0.49
N VAL A 195 -20.59 -7.58 -0.53
CA VAL A 195 -20.17 -7.85 -1.92
C VAL A 195 -20.90 -6.91 -2.89
N GLY A 196 -20.33 -6.74 -4.09
CA GLY A 196 -20.97 -5.98 -5.18
C GLY A 196 -21.33 -4.56 -4.77
N ASP A 197 -22.62 -4.21 -4.89
CA ASP A 197 -23.10 -2.86 -4.55
C ASP A 197 -22.99 -2.55 -3.05
N ASN A 198 -23.14 -3.57 -2.19
CA ASN A 198 -23.07 -3.44 -0.73
C ASN A 198 -21.63 -3.56 -0.16
N MET A 199 -20.63 -3.80 -1.01
CA MET A 199 -19.23 -3.86 -0.59
C MET A 199 -18.80 -2.54 0.05
N GLN A 200 -18.19 -2.59 1.23
CA GLN A 200 -17.67 -1.40 1.90
C GLN A 200 -16.14 -1.34 1.89
N VAL A 201 -15.49 -2.50 1.95
CA VAL A 201 -14.04 -2.63 1.87
C VAL A 201 -13.67 -3.73 0.91
N ASP A 202 -12.49 -3.59 0.32
CA ASP A 202 -11.89 -4.62 -0.49
C ASP A 202 -10.37 -4.70 -0.29
N CYS A 203 -9.76 -5.85 -0.57
CA CYS A 203 -8.35 -6.09 -0.28
C CYS A 203 -7.69 -7.11 -1.21
N VAL A 204 -6.52 -6.77 -1.74
CA VAL A 204 -5.66 -7.67 -2.54
C VAL A 204 -4.33 -7.84 -1.82
N VAL A 205 -3.91 -9.08 -1.62
CA VAL A 205 -2.63 -9.45 -0.99
C VAL A 205 -1.55 -9.55 -2.05
N PHE A 206 -0.55 -8.68 -1.98
CA PHE A 206 0.63 -8.71 -2.82
C PHE A 206 1.73 -9.55 -2.15
N ASN A 207 1.69 -10.86 -2.35
CA ASN A 207 2.64 -11.84 -1.81
C ASN A 207 3.90 -12.08 -2.68
N GLN A 208 4.16 -11.20 -3.64
CA GLN A 208 5.28 -11.36 -4.57
C GLN A 208 6.55 -10.66 -4.10
N PHE A 209 6.54 -9.99 -2.95
CA PHE A 209 7.72 -9.26 -2.48
C PHE A 209 8.75 -10.16 -1.81
N MET A 210 10.01 -9.81 -2.03
CA MET A 210 11.13 -10.29 -1.23
C MET A 210 11.51 -9.21 -0.21
N SER A 211 11.74 -9.63 1.02
CA SER A 211 12.12 -8.80 2.15
C SER A 211 13.17 -9.50 3.01
N TYR A 212 13.64 -8.77 4.01
CA TYR A 212 14.61 -9.26 4.98
C TYR A 212 13.96 -10.26 5.95
N ASP A 213 14.77 -11.22 6.40
CA ASP A 213 14.36 -12.11 7.48
C ASP A 213 14.22 -11.32 8.80
N ASP A 214 13.54 -11.91 9.79
CA ASP A 214 13.37 -11.22 11.07
C ASP A 214 14.71 -11.05 11.81
N LYS A 215 15.68 -11.95 11.60
CA LYS A 215 17.01 -11.90 12.25
C LYS A 215 17.82 -10.68 11.81
N THR A 216 17.68 -10.26 10.56
CA THR A 216 18.42 -9.17 9.94
C THR A 216 17.67 -7.84 9.98
N SER A 217 16.35 -7.86 10.16
CA SER A 217 15.48 -6.67 10.29
C SER A 217 15.87 -5.67 11.39
N GLY A 218 16.79 -6.04 12.31
CA GLY A 218 17.02 -5.31 13.56
C GLY A 218 15.89 -5.52 14.58
N GLU A 219 14.77 -6.11 14.16
CA GLU A 219 13.59 -6.40 14.98
C GLU A 219 13.73 -7.72 15.75
N ALA A 220 14.61 -8.63 15.32
CA ALA A 220 14.98 -9.83 16.11
C ALA A 220 15.63 -9.51 17.47
N GLY A 221 16.11 -8.28 17.66
CA GLY A 221 16.59 -7.80 18.96
C GLY A 221 15.56 -7.01 19.76
N SER A 222 14.48 -6.52 19.13
CA SER A 222 13.48 -5.65 19.75
C SER A 222 12.19 -6.39 20.12
N CYS A 223 12.27 -7.72 20.22
CA CYS A 223 11.21 -8.58 20.72
C CYS A 223 10.48 -7.89 21.89
N GLN A 224 9.22 -7.52 21.61
CA GLN A 224 8.09 -7.57 22.53
C GLN A 224 7.92 -6.47 23.59
N TRP A 225 8.72 -5.39 23.61
CA TRP A 225 8.54 -4.35 24.63
C TRP A 225 8.60 -2.92 24.07
N ILE A 226 7.64 -2.10 24.52
CA ILE A 226 7.57 -0.63 24.31
C ILE A 226 8.91 0.05 24.71
N GLU A 227 9.60 -0.50 25.70
CA GLU A 227 10.88 0.00 26.21
C GLU A 227 12.10 -0.44 25.35
N GLY A 228 11.95 -1.49 24.53
CA GLY A 228 12.99 -1.99 23.61
C GLY A 228 13.08 -1.21 22.30
N HIS A 229 12.14 -0.29 22.07
CA HIS A 229 12.13 0.61 20.91
C HIS A 229 12.91 1.92 21.19
N LYS A 230 13.82 1.91 22.16
CA LYS A 230 14.78 3.01 22.29
C LYS A 230 15.68 2.96 21.06
N PRO A 231 15.64 3.98 20.19
CA PRO A 231 16.48 3.98 19.04
C PRO A 231 17.94 3.90 19.49
N LYS A 232 18.78 3.17 18.78
CA LYS A 232 20.21 3.12 19.11
C LYS A 232 20.77 4.54 19.07
N GLU A 233 21.13 5.07 20.23
CA GLU A 233 21.79 6.37 20.33
C GLU A 233 23.20 6.24 19.72
N ASN A 234 23.67 7.28 19.02
CA ASN A 234 25.03 7.38 18.47
C ASN A 234 25.41 6.50 17.26
N VAL A 235 24.49 5.84 16.55
CA VAL A 235 24.81 5.08 15.30
C VAL A 235 25.52 5.97 14.29
N THR A 236 26.80 5.79 13.97
CA THR A 236 27.53 6.64 13.00
C THR A 236 26.92 6.61 11.60
N THR A 237 27.18 7.63 10.77
CA THR A 237 26.73 7.61 9.35
C THR A 237 27.23 6.37 8.60
N ARG A 238 28.44 5.89 8.92
CA ARG A 238 28.98 4.65 8.35
C ARG A 238 28.18 3.42 8.77
N GLU A 239 27.83 3.32 10.04
CA GLU A 239 27.00 2.22 10.55
C GLU A 239 25.59 2.27 9.97
N PHE A 240 25.03 3.46 9.80
CA PHE A 240 23.76 3.66 9.11
C PHE A 240 23.81 3.19 7.65
N MET A 241 24.81 3.63 6.89
CA MET A 241 24.96 3.17 5.49
C MET A 241 25.22 1.67 5.42
N LYS A 242 25.94 1.10 6.39
CA LYS A 242 26.12 -0.34 6.53
C LYS A 242 24.81 -1.06 6.82
N SER A 243 23.98 -0.55 7.74
CA SER A 243 22.69 -1.18 8.09
C SER A 243 21.71 -1.13 6.93
N MET A 244 21.64 -0.02 6.20
CA MET A 244 20.86 0.07 4.95
C MET A 244 21.35 -0.93 3.90
N GLY A 245 22.67 -1.11 3.79
CA GLY A 245 23.27 -2.11 2.91
C GLY A 245 22.94 -3.55 3.33
N THR A 246 22.98 -3.86 4.62
CA THR A 246 22.69 -5.22 5.13
C THR A 246 21.21 -5.58 5.02
N LEU A 247 20.29 -4.65 5.32
CA LEU A 247 18.85 -4.84 5.12
C LEU A 247 18.49 -5.11 3.65
N GLN A 248 19.30 -4.61 2.73
CA GLN A 248 19.14 -4.87 1.29
C GLN A 248 19.89 -6.13 0.81
N ALA A 249 20.78 -6.69 1.62
CA ALA A 249 21.59 -7.85 1.26
C ALA A 249 20.90 -9.16 1.62
N ASP A 250 20.16 -9.21 2.71
CA ASP A 250 19.28 -10.34 3.04
C ASP A 250 17.87 -10.06 2.51
N MET A 251 17.57 -10.62 1.34
CA MET A 251 16.24 -10.57 0.74
C MET A 251 15.78 -11.97 0.38
N SER A 252 16.08 -12.91 1.27
CA SER A 252 15.79 -14.32 1.09
C SER A 252 14.33 -14.66 1.43
N CYS A 253 13.63 -13.78 2.15
CA CYS A 253 12.30 -14.06 2.69
C CYS A 253 11.20 -13.49 1.81
N ARG A 254 10.25 -14.32 1.37
CA ARG A 254 9.02 -13.83 0.75
C ARG A 254 8.17 -13.10 1.77
N THR A 255 7.48 -12.06 1.33
CA THR A 255 6.58 -11.29 2.18
C THR A 255 5.36 -10.79 1.43
N ASP A 256 4.39 -10.37 2.21
CA ASP A 256 3.12 -9.84 1.73
C ASP A 256 3.07 -8.34 1.97
N ASP A 257 2.43 -7.67 1.04
CA ASP A 257 1.86 -6.35 1.24
C ASP A 257 0.36 -6.36 0.98
N ILE A 258 -0.34 -5.35 1.48
CA ILE A 258 -1.80 -5.25 1.34
C ILE A 258 -2.16 -3.97 0.58
N MET A 259 -2.96 -4.15 -0.47
CA MET A 259 -3.73 -3.08 -1.09
C MET A 259 -5.14 -3.11 -0.51
N PHE A 260 -5.57 -2.00 0.07
CA PHE A 260 -6.87 -1.89 0.71
C PHE A 260 -7.68 -0.78 0.08
N PHE A 261 -8.95 -1.05 -0.20
CA PHE A 261 -9.86 -0.09 -0.77
C PHE A 261 -11.05 0.12 0.17
N HIS A 262 -11.28 1.36 0.58
CA HIS A 262 -12.48 1.76 1.29
C HIS A 262 -13.44 2.44 0.32
N LYS A 263 -14.48 1.71 -0.09
CA LYS A 263 -15.45 2.14 -1.11
C LYS A 263 -16.20 3.41 -0.68
N PRO A 264 -16.70 3.57 0.56
CA PRO A 264 -17.44 4.78 0.96
C PRO A 264 -16.65 6.09 0.79
N THR A 265 -15.32 6.05 0.89
CA THR A 265 -14.47 7.24 0.71
C THR A 265 -13.69 7.26 -0.60
N ASN A 266 -13.89 6.26 -1.48
CA ASN A 266 -13.07 6.05 -2.67
C ASN A 266 -11.56 6.13 -2.39
N LEU A 267 -11.12 5.59 -1.24
CA LEU A 267 -9.73 5.68 -0.78
C LEU A 267 -9.02 4.35 -1.00
N LEU A 268 -7.94 4.39 -1.78
CA LEU A 268 -6.94 3.33 -1.86
C LEU A 268 -5.86 3.57 -0.80
N ILE A 269 -5.56 2.55 0.00
CA ILE A 269 -4.45 2.57 0.94
C ILE A 269 -3.49 1.44 0.59
N THR A 270 -2.20 1.76 0.54
CA THR A 270 -1.15 0.79 0.24
C THR A 270 -0.25 0.57 1.43
N GLY A 271 0.24 -0.65 1.58
CA GLY A 271 1.10 -1.03 2.69
C GLY A 271 2.59 -0.83 2.42
N HIS A 272 3.41 -1.61 3.13
CA HIS A 272 4.83 -1.37 3.37
C HIS A 272 5.70 -1.27 2.11
N HIS A 273 5.43 -2.08 1.11
CA HIS A 273 6.25 -2.16 -0.10
C HIS A 273 5.86 -1.12 -1.16
N TYR A 274 4.75 -0.42 -0.94
CA TYR A 274 4.25 0.64 -1.78
C TYR A 274 4.10 1.93 -1.00
N GLU A 275 5.18 2.69 -0.99
CA GLU A 275 5.18 4.07 -0.56
C GLU A 275 4.81 4.92 -1.78
N PHE A 276 3.73 5.70 -1.67
CA PHE A 276 3.47 6.75 -2.65
C PHE A 276 4.25 7.97 -2.21
N ALA A 277 5.40 8.19 -2.84
CA ALA A 277 6.25 9.32 -2.49
C ALA A 277 5.67 10.64 -3.05
N TYR A 278 4.47 11.03 -2.64
CA TYR A 278 3.85 12.28 -3.03
C TYR A 278 4.17 13.37 -2.00
N LEU A 279 4.98 14.35 -2.42
CA LEU A 279 5.10 15.61 -1.69
C LEU A 279 4.42 16.72 -2.50
N PRO A 280 3.34 17.34 -1.98
CA PRO A 280 2.75 18.51 -2.61
C PRO A 280 3.80 19.61 -2.84
N LYS A 281 3.67 20.35 -3.95
CA LYS A 281 4.56 21.49 -4.21
C LYS A 281 4.43 22.50 -3.06
N GLY A 282 5.55 22.81 -2.40
CA GLY A 282 5.57 23.74 -1.26
C GLY A 282 5.28 23.09 0.09
N TYR A 283 5.03 21.78 0.15
CA TYR A 283 4.96 21.05 1.42
C TYR A 283 6.29 21.22 2.18
N LYS A 284 6.18 21.70 3.41
CA LYS A 284 7.32 21.83 4.32
C LYS A 284 7.29 20.66 5.28
N MET A 285 8.16 19.69 5.04
CA MET A 285 8.29 18.54 5.94
C MET A 285 8.59 19.03 7.37
N PRO A 286 7.77 18.63 8.36
CA PRO A 286 8.02 18.91 9.77
C PRO A 286 9.47 18.57 10.18
N GLU A 287 10.05 19.35 11.08
CA GLU A 287 11.46 19.20 11.46
C GLU A 287 11.76 17.82 12.07
N ASP A 288 10.79 17.24 12.76
CA ASP A 288 10.88 15.92 13.39
C ASP A 288 10.76 14.74 12.40
N LEU A 289 10.35 15.02 11.16
CA LEU A 289 10.34 14.05 10.04
C LEU A 289 11.55 14.20 9.12
N LYS A 290 12.48 15.12 9.39
CA LYS A 290 13.74 15.22 8.64
C LYS A 290 14.74 14.19 9.14
N PHE A 291 15.60 13.71 8.23
CA PHE A 291 16.76 12.92 8.63
C PHE A 291 17.61 13.72 9.62
N THR A 292 18.05 13.08 10.70
CA THR A 292 19.05 13.69 11.58
C THR A 292 20.43 13.55 10.94
N GLY A 293 21.29 14.57 11.06
CA GLY A 293 22.63 14.56 10.46
C GLY A 293 23.00 15.85 9.73
N SER A 294 24.00 15.75 8.85
CA SER A 294 24.54 16.90 8.10
C SER A 294 23.53 17.49 7.11
N PHE A 295 23.86 18.67 6.57
CA PHE A 295 23.04 19.37 5.57
C PHE A 295 22.60 18.47 4.40
N PHE A 296 23.48 17.58 3.95
CA PHE A 296 23.18 16.63 2.88
C PHE A 296 22.00 15.69 3.24
N PHE A 297 22.02 15.09 4.43
CA PHE A 297 20.95 14.21 4.89
C PHE A 297 19.66 14.96 5.15
N ARG A 298 19.74 16.17 5.74
CA ARG A 298 18.55 16.97 6.07
C ARG A 298 17.83 17.54 4.84
N ASN A 299 18.58 17.98 3.82
CA ASN A 299 18.02 18.81 2.75
C ASN A 299 18.10 18.18 1.35
N ILE A 300 19.12 17.35 1.08
CA ILE A 300 19.33 16.80 -0.27
C ILE A 300 18.70 15.42 -0.37
N LEU A 301 18.93 14.57 0.63
CA LEU A 301 18.49 13.17 0.61
C LEU A 301 16.96 13.01 0.51
N PRO A 302 16.11 13.78 1.22
CA PRO A 302 14.67 13.74 1.03
C PRO A 302 14.23 14.07 -0.39
N GLY A 303 14.86 15.06 -1.04
CA GLY A 303 14.51 15.42 -2.43
C GLY A 303 14.89 14.35 -3.46
N ILE A 304 15.82 13.46 -3.13
CA ILE A 304 16.18 12.29 -3.96
C ILE A 304 15.15 11.18 -3.81
N PHE A 305 14.68 10.91 -2.59
CA PHE A 305 13.73 9.83 -2.29
C PHE A 305 12.27 10.24 -2.53
N PHE A 306 11.92 11.49 -2.25
CA PHE A 306 10.57 12.02 -2.32
C PHE A 306 10.50 13.13 -3.36
N LYS A 307 10.22 12.77 -4.62
CA LYS A 307 10.09 13.75 -5.70
C LYS A 307 8.77 14.49 -5.55
N SER A 308 8.84 15.80 -5.41
CA SER A 308 7.64 16.64 -5.36
C SER A 308 6.77 16.48 -6.61
N GLY A 309 5.46 16.33 -6.43
CA GLY A 309 4.48 16.35 -7.52
C GLY A 309 4.45 15.09 -8.39
N ARG A 310 5.03 13.97 -7.96
CA ARG A 310 4.93 12.67 -8.64
C ARG A 310 4.31 11.62 -7.73
N TYR A 311 3.59 10.70 -8.36
CA TYR A 311 3.16 9.46 -7.74
C TYR A 311 4.15 8.39 -8.15
N ASP A 312 5.25 8.30 -7.41
CA ASP A 312 6.25 7.26 -7.63
C ASP A 312 5.92 6.10 -6.67
N THR A 313 5.80 4.89 -7.19
CA THR A 313 5.80 3.68 -6.38
C THR A 313 7.25 3.37 -5.98
N SER A 314 7.49 3.05 -4.72
CA SER A 314 8.80 2.58 -4.21
C SER A 314 9.37 1.39 -4.99
N LEU A 315 8.56 0.70 -5.80
CA LEU A 315 9.01 -0.41 -6.65
C LEU A 315 10.10 -0.07 -7.64
N GLY A 316 10.29 1.18 -8.05
CA GLY A 316 11.46 1.55 -8.85
C GLY A 316 12.81 1.14 -8.22
N LEU A 317 12.85 1.01 -6.89
CA LEU A 317 13.98 0.51 -6.10
C LEU A 317 13.92 -1.01 -5.85
N HIS A 318 12.74 -1.63 -6.02
CA HIS A 318 12.44 -2.99 -5.59
C HIS A 318 11.97 -3.94 -6.71
N GLN A 319 11.85 -3.52 -7.98
CA GLN A 319 11.38 -4.38 -9.07
C GLN A 319 12.16 -5.71 -9.16
N LYS A 320 13.47 -5.71 -8.88
CA LYS A 320 14.27 -6.96 -8.84
C LYS A 320 13.91 -7.93 -7.71
N ARG A 321 12.98 -7.55 -6.84
CA ARG A 321 12.60 -8.20 -5.59
C ARG A 321 11.14 -8.67 -5.66
N ILE A 322 10.64 -8.87 -6.89
CA ILE A 322 9.33 -9.46 -7.19
C ILE A 322 9.57 -10.91 -7.61
N ALA A 323 8.95 -11.85 -6.89
CA ALA A 323 9.10 -13.28 -7.09
C ALA A 323 8.43 -13.76 -8.39
N ASP A 324 7.20 -13.31 -8.68
CA ASP A 324 6.48 -13.57 -9.92
C ASP A 324 5.77 -12.31 -10.45
N PHE A 325 6.31 -11.76 -11.54
CA PHE A 325 5.77 -10.55 -12.17
C PHE A 325 4.41 -10.75 -12.85
N LYS A 326 4.03 -11.96 -13.22
CA LYS A 326 2.73 -12.22 -13.86
C LYS A 326 1.63 -12.20 -12.82
N ILE A 327 1.85 -12.87 -11.69
CA ILE A 327 0.92 -12.81 -10.56
C ILE A 327 0.82 -11.37 -10.03
N HIS A 328 1.94 -10.66 -9.93
CA HIS A 328 1.97 -9.25 -9.56
C HIS A 328 1.14 -8.37 -10.49
N ALA A 329 1.17 -8.66 -11.80
CA ALA A 329 0.34 -7.97 -12.77
C ALA A 329 -1.15 -8.28 -12.61
N GLU A 330 -1.52 -9.53 -12.32
CA GLU A 330 -2.93 -9.88 -12.02
C GLU A 330 -3.43 -9.21 -10.74
N GLN A 331 -2.61 -9.15 -9.70
CA GLN A 331 -2.88 -8.38 -8.47
C GLN A 331 -3.16 -6.90 -8.77
N TRP A 332 -2.32 -6.27 -9.58
CA TRP A 332 -2.56 -4.89 -9.99
C TRP A 332 -3.80 -4.74 -10.86
N LYS A 333 -4.06 -5.65 -11.80
CA LYS A 333 -5.28 -5.60 -12.63
C LYS A 333 -6.53 -5.66 -11.76
N GLU A 334 -6.53 -6.42 -10.67
CA GLU A 334 -7.63 -6.44 -9.71
C GLU A 334 -7.81 -5.09 -9.03
N VAL A 335 -6.75 -4.54 -8.43
CA VAL A 335 -6.77 -3.23 -7.76
C VAL A 335 -7.24 -2.13 -8.70
N MET A 336 -6.84 -2.19 -9.98
CA MET A 336 -7.21 -1.19 -10.99
C MET A 336 -8.69 -1.23 -11.41
N LYS A 337 -9.46 -2.26 -11.02
CA LYS A 337 -10.93 -2.29 -11.19
C LYS A 337 -11.63 -1.36 -10.20
N TRP A 338 -11.02 -1.08 -9.05
CA TRP A 338 -11.60 -0.20 -8.04
C TRP A 338 -11.74 1.23 -8.55
N ASP A 339 -12.77 1.93 -8.05
CA ASP A 339 -13.07 3.31 -8.42
C ASP A 339 -12.55 4.28 -7.35
N PHE A 340 -11.24 4.26 -7.11
CA PHE A 340 -10.61 5.16 -6.14
C PHE A 340 -10.36 6.55 -6.73
N GLU A 341 -10.56 7.55 -5.88
CA GLU A 341 -10.32 8.97 -6.15
C GLU A 341 -9.21 9.56 -5.28
N HIS A 342 -8.87 8.85 -4.21
CA HIS A 342 -7.82 9.20 -3.28
C HIS A 342 -6.90 8.00 -3.11
N ALA A 343 -5.62 8.27 -2.89
CA ALA A 343 -4.68 7.22 -2.59
C ALA A 343 -3.59 7.71 -1.63
N CYS A 344 -3.25 6.87 -0.65
CA CYS A 344 -2.15 7.13 0.26
C CYS A 344 -1.44 5.84 0.66
N SER A 345 -0.22 5.97 1.14
CA SER A 345 0.50 4.89 1.82
C SER A 345 0.40 5.06 3.34
N HIS A 346 0.64 3.98 4.09
CA HIS A 346 0.84 4.05 5.54
C HIS A 346 2.08 4.89 5.91
N HIS A 347 3.08 5.03 5.02
CA HIS A 347 4.28 5.85 5.25
C HIS A 347 4.20 7.29 4.74
N ASP A 348 3.07 7.68 4.15
CA ASP A 348 2.89 9.04 3.65
C ASP A 348 3.08 10.07 4.78
N PRO A 349 3.71 11.22 4.48
CA PRO A 349 3.86 12.29 5.45
C PRO A 349 2.50 12.74 5.98
N PRO A 350 2.41 13.12 7.26
CA PRO A 350 1.17 13.57 7.86
C PRO A 350 0.60 14.74 7.07
N THR A 351 -0.73 14.83 7.07
CA THR A 351 -1.55 15.77 6.29
C THR A 351 -1.56 15.53 4.79
N VAL A 352 -0.76 14.58 4.28
CA VAL A 352 -0.71 14.27 2.86
C VAL A 352 -1.57 13.06 2.55
N CYS A 353 -2.60 13.26 1.73
CA CYS A 353 -3.31 12.19 1.04
C CYS A 353 -3.32 12.52 -0.45
N GLY A 354 -2.65 11.67 -1.22
CA GLY A 354 -2.44 11.90 -2.63
C GLY A 354 -3.75 11.82 -3.42
N PRO A 355 -3.89 12.63 -4.48
CA PRO A 355 -3.21 13.87 -4.80
C PRO A 355 -4.25 15.00 -4.77
N ASP A 356 -4.85 15.23 -3.60
CA ASP A 356 -5.85 16.28 -3.36
C ASP A 356 -5.37 17.70 -3.74
N THR A 357 -4.06 17.86 -3.94
CA THR A 357 -3.33 19.09 -4.21
C THR A 357 -2.58 19.10 -5.55
N ASN A 358 -2.57 18.01 -6.33
CA ASN A 358 -1.89 17.99 -7.64
C ASN A 358 -2.90 18.20 -8.78
N TYR A 359 -3.07 19.46 -9.19
CA TYR A 359 -3.95 19.84 -10.29
C TYR A 359 -3.69 19.04 -11.57
N THR A 360 -2.44 18.66 -11.87
CA THR A 360 -2.12 17.90 -13.08
C THR A 360 -2.68 16.48 -13.01
N ILE A 361 -2.56 15.82 -11.87
CA ILE A 361 -3.09 14.45 -11.69
C ILE A 361 -4.61 14.49 -11.67
N MET A 362 -5.19 15.40 -10.87
CA MET A 362 -6.64 15.50 -10.70
C MET A 362 -7.38 15.84 -11.99
N ASN A 363 -6.79 16.66 -12.88
CA ASN A 363 -7.39 17.00 -14.18
C ASN A 363 -6.92 16.12 -15.34
N SER A 364 -6.06 15.12 -15.08
CA SER A 364 -5.71 14.16 -16.12
C SER A 364 -6.89 13.23 -16.40
N GLU A 365 -6.93 12.67 -17.62
CA GLU A 365 -7.92 11.66 -17.96
C GLU A 365 -7.86 10.50 -16.94
N GLY A 366 -9.00 10.25 -16.28
CA GLY A 366 -9.15 9.25 -15.23
C GLY A 366 -8.62 9.64 -13.85
N GLY A 367 -8.21 10.89 -13.61
CA GLY A 367 -7.77 11.39 -12.31
C GLY A 367 -6.60 10.59 -11.72
N VAL A 368 -6.65 10.32 -10.41
CA VAL A 368 -5.65 9.55 -9.66
C VAL A 368 -5.46 8.16 -10.24
N ARG A 369 -6.57 7.44 -10.45
CA ARG A 369 -6.55 6.09 -11.02
C ARG A 369 -5.96 6.07 -12.43
N GLY A 370 -6.36 7.01 -13.29
CA GLY A 370 -5.81 7.14 -14.64
C GLY A 370 -4.31 7.41 -14.63
N HIS A 371 -3.84 8.27 -13.72
CA HIS A 371 -2.41 8.50 -13.54
C HIS A 371 -1.68 7.25 -13.07
N MET A 372 -2.18 6.58 -12.03
CA MET A 372 -1.59 5.35 -11.49
C MET A 372 -1.51 4.25 -12.56
N LYS A 373 -2.59 4.04 -13.33
CA LYS A 373 -2.63 3.10 -14.45
C LYS A 373 -1.48 3.34 -15.44
N ARG A 374 -1.33 4.59 -15.91
CA ARG A 374 -0.26 4.97 -16.86
C ARG A 374 1.13 4.72 -16.28
N MET A 375 1.32 4.98 -14.99
CA MET A 375 2.60 4.75 -14.33
C MET A 375 2.94 3.25 -14.23
N LEU A 376 1.95 2.42 -13.88
CA LEU A 376 2.11 0.96 -13.79
C LEU A 376 2.25 0.28 -15.16
N GLU A 377 1.55 0.75 -16.20
CA GLU A 377 1.77 0.30 -17.59
C GLU A 377 3.18 0.65 -18.06
N LYS A 378 3.62 1.88 -17.77
CA LYS A 378 4.95 2.34 -18.17
C LYS A 378 6.07 1.61 -17.44
N SER A 379 5.84 1.17 -16.20
CA SER A 379 6.77 0.34 -15.43
C SER A 379 6.71 -1.14 -15.81
N GLY A 380 5.71 -1.57 -16.58
CA GLY A 380 5.50 -2.97 -16.95
C GLY A 380 4.83 -3.81 -15.87
N GLU A 381 4.45 -3.21 -14.74
CA GLU A 381 3.81 -3.91 -13.63
C GLU A 381 2.38 -4.34 -13.95
N LEU A 382 1.67 -3.64 -14.84
CA LEU A 382 0.35 -4.07 -15.30
C LEU A 382 0.41 -5.07 -16.46
N THR A 383 1.52 -5.14 -17.19
CA THR A 383 1.68 -6.01 -18.36
C THR A 383 2.34 -7.34 -18.02
N GLY A 384 3.00 -7.44 -16.86
CA GLY A 384 3.83 -8.59 -16.50
C GLY A 384 5.20 -8.59 -17.20
N GLU A 385 5.57 -7.49 -17.85
CA GLU A 385 6.82 -7.32 -18.60
C GLU A 385 7.58 -6.09 -18.06
N PRO A 386 8.40 -6.24 -17.01
CA PRO A 386 8.99 -5.10 -16.31
C PRO A 386 9.84 -4.20 -17.22
N ASN A 387 9.57 -2.90 -17.18
CA ASN A 387 10.35 -1.88 -17.85
C ASN A 387 11.40 -1.28 -16.90
N TYR A 388 12.56 -1.93 -16.86
CA TYR A 388 13.71 -1.49 -16.05
C TYR A 388 14.19 -0.07 -16.37
N GLY A 389 13.80 0.50 -17.52
CA GLY A 389 14.13 1.85 -18.01
C GLY A 389 13.57 3.00 -17.19
N PHE A 390 12.48 2.77 -16.46
CA PHE A 390 11.54 3.84 -16.13
C PHE A 390 11.90 4.66 -14.88
N PHE A 391 12.45 4.04 -13.82
CA PHE A 391 12.56 4.69 -12.51
C PHE A 391 13.92 5.33 -12.21
N PHE A 392 15.02 4.84 -12.80
CA PHE A 392 16.35 5.40 -12.57
C PHE A 392 17.19 5.42 -13.86
N GLY A 393 17.22 6.55 -14.57
CA GLY A 393 18.00 6.70 -15.81
C GLY A 393 19.47 6.24 -15.73
N PHE A 394 20.08 6.24 -14.54
CA PHE A 394 21.47 5.79 -14.32
C PHE A 394 21.63 4.32 -13.91
N HIS A 395 20.64 3.67 -13.27
CA HIS A 395 20.71 2.26 -12.84
C HIS A 395 19.90 1.31 -13.73
N ALA A 396 18.81 1.79 -14.33
CA ALA A 396 18.05 1.13 -15.39
C ALA A 396 18.95 0.56 -16.49
N ASN A 397 19.97 1.33 -16.85
CA ASN A 397 20.92 1.00 -17.90
C ASN A 397 21.85 -0.16 -17.52
N LYS A 398 22.09 -0.46 -16.23
CA LYS A 398 22.90 -1.62 -15.82
C LYS A 398 22.05 -2.89 -15.75
N VAL A 399 20.85 -2.80 -15.18
CA VAL A 399 19.94 -3.96 -15.02
C VAL A 399 19.41 -4.44 -16.37
N GLY A 400 18.89 -3.53 -17.19
CA GLY A 400 18.43 -3.87 -18.54
C GLY A 400 19.57 -4.37 -19.43
N LYS A 401 20.82 -3.94 -19.20
CA LYS A 401 21.99 -4.50 -19.91
C LYS A 401 22.40 -5.87 -19.40
N VAL A 402 22.21 -6.18 -18.12
CA VAL A 402 22.49 -7.51 -17.55
C VAL A 402 21.45 -8.51 -18.04
N ALA A 403 20.15 -8.20 -17.89
CA ALA A 403 19.05 -9.04 -18.37
C ALA A 403 19.15 -9.31 -19.89
N LYS A 404 19.45 -8.28 -20.70
CA LYS A 404 19.68 -8.47 -22.16
C LYS A 404 20.94 -9.27 -22.50
N LYS A 405 21.90 -9.41 -21.57
CA LYS A 405 23.13 -10.20 -21.76
C LYS A 405 23.02 -11.63 -21.22
N GLU A 406 21.92 -11.99 -20.54
CA GLU A 406 21.70 -13.34 -19.98
C GLU A 406 21.77 -14.43 -21.05
N ALA A 407 21.20 -14.21 -22.23
CA ALA A 407 21.29 -15.15 -23.35
C ALA A 407 22.75 -15.37 -23.82
N GLY A 408 23.58 -14.33 -23.79
CA GLY A 408 25.01 -14.43 -24.09
C GLY A 408 25.83 -15.09 -22.97
N TYR A 409 25.38 -14.93 -21.72
CA TYR A 409 26.00 -15.56 -20.54
C TYR A 409 25.71 -17.07 -20.48
N ALA A 410 24.45 -17.47 -20.68
CA ALA A 410 24.04 -18.87 -20.77
C ALA A 410 24.77 -19.61 -21.90
N LYS A 411 24.91 -18.95 -23.06
CA LYS A 411 25.65 -19.49 -24.21
C LYS A 411 27.15 -19.64 -23.94
N LYS A 412 27.75 -18.76 -23.13
CA LYS A 412 29.20 -18.78 -22.84
C LYS A 412 29.58 -19.73 -21.70
N TRP A 413 28.69 -19.94 -20.74
CA TRP A 413 29.02 -20.65 -19.49
C TRP A 413 28.18 -21.92 -19.26
N GLY A 414 27.35 -22.33 -20.23
CA GLY A 414 26.63 -23.61 -20.24
C GLY A 414 25.47 -23.72 -19.24
N LYS A 415 25.43 -22.85 -18.23
CA LYS A 415 24.31 -22.62 -17.33
C LYS A 415 24.17 -21.12 -17.12
N LEU A 416 22.94 -20.63 -17.02
CA LEU A 416 22.72 -19.34 -16.36
C LEU A 416 23.32 -19.49 -14.95
N PRO A 417 24.09 -18.52 -14.43
CA PRO A 417 24.20 -18.43 -12.99
C PRO A 417 22.75 -18.37 -12.51
N GLU A 418 22.33 -19.31 -11.68
CA GLU A 418 21.06 -19.15 -10.98
C GLU A 418 21.15 -17.77 -10.36
N LEU A 419 20.34 -16.84 -10.87
CA LEU A 419 20.03 -15.63 -10.16
C LEU A 419 19.21 -16.12 -8.97
N HIS A 420 19.87 -16.72 -7.98
CA HIS A 420 19.45 -16.50 -6.62
C HIS A 420 19.35 -14.98 -6.53
N GLN A 421 18.13 -14.46 -6.42
CA GLN A 421 17.85 -13.03 -6.29
C GLN A 421 18.33 -12.51 -4.92
N GLY A 422 19.56 -12.87 -4.53
CA GLY A 422 20.18 -12.63 -3.25
C GLY A 422 21.62 -13.15 -3.23
N GLY A 423 22.48 -12.67 -4.14
CA GLY A 423 23.94 -12.85 -4.05
C GLY A 423 24.46 -14.30 -4.07
N PRO A 424 25.79 -14.48 -4.14
CA PRO A 424 26.40 -15.79 -4.02
C PRO A 424 26.47 -16.22 -2.55
N GLY A 425 25.78 -17.31 -2.18
CA GLY A 425 26.17 -18.10 -1.02
C GLY A 425 25.12 -18.52 0.02
N PHE A 426 23.81 -18.45 -0.24
CA PHE A 426 22.82 -19.01 0.69
C PHE A 426 21.70 -19.78 -0.03
N ASP A 427 21.64 -21.07 0.26
CA ASP A 427 20.57 -21.98 -0.14
C ASP A 427 19.27 -21.55 0.57
N ALA A 428 18.20 -21.34 -0.20
CA ALA A 428 16.96 -20.68 0.25
C ALA A 428 16.02 -21.57 1.09
N CYS A 429 16.52 -22.71 1.56
CA CYS A 429 15.87 -23.54 2.55
C CYS A 429 16.90 -23.86 3.63
N GLY A 430 16.97 -23.03 4.68
CA GLY A 430 17.68 -23.38 5.93
C GLY A 430 17.03 -24.55 6.69
N CYS A 431 16.32 -25.43 5.99
CA CYS A 431 16.05 -26.78 6.43
C CYS A 431 17.31 -27.56 6.05
N HIS A 432 18.14 -27.90 7.04
CA HIS A 432 18.80 -29.19 6.93
C HIS A 432 17.66 -30.20 6.74
N ALA A 433 17.53 -30.73 5.53
CA ALA A 433 17.06 -32.09 5.42
C ALA A 433 18.07 -32.90 6.23
N ASP A 434 17.72 -33.22 7.46
CA ASP A 434 18.37 -34.32 8.16
C ASP A 434 18.24 -35.51 7.21
N ALA A 435 19.38 -35.96 6.69
CA ALA A 435 19.48 -37.12 5.81
C ALA A 435 19.16 -38.44 6.55
N ASP A 436 18.60 -38.36 7.77
CA ASP A 436 18.28 -39.49 8.63
C ASP A 436 16.76 -39.76 8.73
N ALA A 437 15.91 -39.04 7.98
CA ALA A 437 14.45 -39.24 8.00
C ALA A 437 13.93 -40.27 6.97
N GLU A 438 14.80 -40.93 6.20
CA GLU A 438 14.40 -42.03 5.28
C GLU A 438 14.48 -43.43 5.92
N GLU A 439 14.95 -43.59 7.17
CA GLU A 439 15.05 -44.90 7.81
C GLU A 439 13.91 -45.25 8.80
N ALA A 440 12.84 -44.44 8.85
CA ALA A 440 11.70 -44.65 9.77
C ALA A 440 10.37 -45.01 9.08
N ILE A 441 10.36 -45.32 7.77
CA ILE A 441 9.18 -45.87 7.06
C ILE A 441 9.53 -47.22 6.41
N ALA A 442 10.36 -48.00 7.09
CA ALA A 442 10.63 -49.40 6.74
C ALA A 442 10.91 -50.27 7.97
N GLN A 443 10.11 -50.12 9.03
CA GLN A 443 9.81 -51.10 10.09
C GLN A 443 8.40 -50.83 10.60
#